data_AF-I0KY26-F1
#
_entry.id   AF-I0KY26-F1
#
_cell.length_a   1.000
_cell.length_b   1.000
_cell.length_c   1.000
_cell.angle_alpha   90.00
_cell.angle_beta   90.00
_cell.angle_gamma   90.00
#
_symmetry.space_group_name_H-M   'P 1'
#
loop_
_entity.id
_entity.type
_entity.pdbx_description
1 polymer ?
#
loop_
_entity_poly.entity_id
_entity_poly.type
_entity_poly.pdbx_seq_one_letter_code
_entity_poly.pdbx_strand_id
1 'polypeptide(L)'
;MSFDLSVWALEDGATPEDVRAAVDGCRQGRHVDRYPDPRVVSFYRAITASYPDRRPGPDSPWAVAPLHAAHDHVELNLHPTCADQVLLDIERLAGEHGLMLFDPQDGSVYPPPARLPH
;
A
#
# COMPACT_ATOMS: atom_id res chain seq x y z
N MET A 1 -19.62 -0.63 2.54
CA MET A 1 -18.47 -1.12 3.32
C MET A 1 -17.31 -1.25 2.34
N SER A 2 -16.14 -0.76 2.70
CA SER A 2 -14.85 -0.96 2.02
C SER A 2 -13.92 -1.66 2.99
N PHE A 3 -12.86 -2.27 2.49
CA PHE A 3 -11.73 -2.65 3.32
C PHE A 3 -10.50 -1.89 2.83
N ASP A 4 -9.59 -1.61 3.75
CA ASP A 4 -8.44 -0.76 3.49
C ASP A 4 -7.18 -1.62 3.51
N LEU A 5 -6.24 -1.33 2.62
CA LEU A 5 -4.87 -1.83 2.68
C LEU A 5 -3.93 -0.63 2.61
N SER A 6 -2.78 -0.71 3.26
CA SER A 6 -1.78 0.36 3.15
C SER A 6 -0.39 -0.20 2.87
N VAL A 7 0.34 0.45 1.98
CA VAL A 7 1.65 0.02 1.51
C VAL A 7 2.68 1.07 1.92
N TRP A 8 3.69 0.66 2.70
CA TRP A 8 4.62 1.54 3.41
C TRP A 8 6.06 1.39 2.93
N ALA A 9 6.72 2.52 2.71
CA ALA A 9 8.16 2.61 2.49
C ALA A 9 8.89 2.87 3.81
N LEU A 10 9.35 1.80 4.44
CA LEU A 10 10.24 1.88 5.59
C LEU A 10 11.69 1.57 5.19
N GLU A 11 12.61 1.74 6.14
CA GLU A 11 14.01 1.36 5.97
C GLU A 11 14.16 -0.16 5.80
N ASP A 12 15.21 -0.59 5.12
CA ASP A 12 15.52 -2.01 4.96
C ASP A 12 15.70 -2.67 6.34
N GLY A 13 15.02 -3.81 6.54
CA GLY A 13 15.01 -4.52 7.82
C GLY A 13 13.96 -4.03 8.82
N ALA A 14 13.05 -3.13 8.42
CA ALA A 14 11.91 -2.72 9.24
C ALA A 14 11.09 -3.92 9.71
N THR A 15 10.70 -3.88 10.99
CA THR A 15 9.88 -4.91 11.62
C THR A 15 8.39 -4.60 11.45
N PRO A 16 7.51 -5.60 11.66
CA PRO A 16 6.08 -5.35 11.78
C PRO A 16 5.68 -4.32 12.84
N GLU A 17 6.48 -4.15 13.89
CA GLU A 17 6.24 -3.16 14.94
C GLU A 17 6.53 -1.74 14.44
N ASP A 18 7.57 -1.58 13.62
CA ASP A 18 7.91 -0.28 13.00
C ASP A 18 6.80 0.20 12.06
N VAL A 19 6.18 -0.72 11.30
CA VAL A 19 5.02 -0.42 10.44
C VAL A 19 3.84 0.09 11.27
N ARG A 20 3.51 -0.59 12.37
CA ARG A 20 2.41 -0.16 13.26
C ARG A 20 2.71 1.22 13.87
N ALA A 21 3.95 1.45 14.29
CA ALA A 21 4.37 2.74 14.82
C ALA A 21 4.27 3.86 13.78
N ALA A 22 4.61 3.59 12.51
CA ALA A 22 4.46 4.53 11.41
C ALA A 22 2.98 4.84 11.13
N VAL A 23 2.11 3.82 11.09
CA VAL A 23 0.66 3.97 10.94
C VAL A 23 0.07 4.83 12.06
N ASP A 24 0.43 4.56 13.31
CA ASP A 24 -0.05 5.33 14.46
C ASP A 24 0.47 6.78 14.45
N GLY A 25 1.70 6.99 13.98
CA GLY A 25 2.25 8.33 13.74
C GLY A 25 1.45 9.10 12.68
N CYS A 26 1.15 8.48 11.55
CA CYS A 26 0.32 9.04 10.48
C CYS A 26 -1.07 9.44 10.99
N ARG A 27 -1.73 8.58 11.77
CA ARG A 27 -3.03 8.89 12.40
C ARG A 27 -2.97 10.09 13.34
N GLN A 28 -1.81 10.37 13.92
CA GLN A 28 -1.57 11.54 14.77
C GLN A 28 -1.12 12.78 13.95
N GLY A 29 -1.10 12.70 12.62
CA GLY A 29 -0.63 13.75 11.72
C GLY A 29 0.89 13.94 11.71
N ARG A 30 1.65 12.99 12.24
CA ARG A 30 3.12 13.02 12.26
C ARG A 30 3.66 12.33 11.01
N HIS A 31 3.91 13.14 9.98
CA HIS A 31 4.64 12.70 8.79
C HIS A 31 6.05 13.25 8.79
N VAL A 32 7.00 12.47 8.27
CA VAL A 32 8.31 13.01 7.92
C VAL A 32 8.12 13.86 6.66
N ASP A 33 8.29 15.18 6.78
CA ASP A 33 8.23 16.10 5.65
C ASP A 33 9.43 15.84 4.73
N ARG A 34 9.22 14.99 3.73
CA ARG A 34 10.24 14.50 2.79
C ARG A 34 9.64 14.38 1.40
N TYR A 35 10.49 14.36 0.39
CA TYR A 35 10.08 13.98 -0.96
C TYR A 35 9.44 12.58 -0.95
N PRO A 36 8.42 12.34 -1.82
CA PRO A 36 7.82 11.02 -1.94
C PRO A 36 8.89 9.94 -2.19
N ASP A 37 8.83 8.84 -1.45
CA ASP A 37 9.75 7.73 -1.63
C ASP A 37 9.59 7.17 -3.06
N PRO A 38 10.69 7.03 -3.83
CA PRO A 38 10.64 6.53 -5.20
C PRO A 38 9.94 5.16 -5.32
N ARG A 39 10.00 4.33 -4.28
CA ARG A 39 9.33 3.02 -4.22
C ARG A 39 7.81 3.19 -4.18
N VAL A 40 7.30 4.11 -3.35
CA VAL A 40 5.87 4.46 -3.26
C VAL A 40 5.36 5.00 -4.59
N VAL A 41 6.12 5.90 -5.22
CA VAL A 41 5.78 6.45 -6.54
C VAL A 41 5.74 5.35 -7.61
N SER A 42 6.72 4.43 -7.59
CA SER A 42 6.79 3.32 -8.55
C SER A 42 5.62 2.35 -8.37
N PHE A 43 5.32 1.99 -7.12
CA PHE A 43 4.16 1.17 -6.78
C PHE A 43 2.86 1.81 -7.24
N TYR A 44 2.63 3.08 -6.90
CA TYR A 44 1.43 3.81 -7.30
C TYR A 44 1.26 3.82 -8.82
N ARG A 45 2.35 4.05 -9.58
CA ARG A 45 2.30 4.01 -11.05
C ARG A 45 1.99 2.61 -11.59
N ALA A 46 2.55 1.56 -10.98
CA ALA A 46 2.35 0.19 -11.44
C ALA A 46 0.92 -0.30 -11.18
N ILE A 47 0.39 -0.05 -9.97
CA ILE A 47 -0.97 -0.47 -9.63
C ILE A 47 -2.02 0.30 -10.44
N THR A 48 -1.82 1.61 -10.65
CA THR A 48 -2.77 2.44 -11.42
C THR A 48 -2.70 2.25 -12.93
N ALA A 49 -1.61 1.67 -13.45
CA ALA A 49 -1.53 1.22 -14.83
C ALA A 49 -2.46 0.02 -15.10
N SER A 50 -2.63 -0.86 -14.10
CA SER A 50 -3.50 -2.05 -14.19
C SER A 50 -4.93 -1.74 -13.73
N TYR A 51 -5.08 -0.91 -12.71
CA TYR A 51 -6.34 -0.55 -12.07
C TYR A 51 -6.46 0.98 -11.97
N PRO A 52 -6.99 1.65 -13.01
CA PRO A 52 -6.96 3.10 -13.10
C PRO A 52 -7.54 3.81 -11.87
N ASP A 53 -6.75 4.71 -11.27
CA ASP A 53 -7.17 5.59 -10.17
C ASP A 53 -8.00 6.76 -10.69
N ARG A 54 -9.20 6.42 -11.17
CA ARG A 54 -10.19 7.36 -11.70
C ARG A 54 -11.56 6.92 -11.23
N ARG A 55 -12.57 7.79 -11.42
CA ARG A 55 -13.94 7.61 -10.92
C ARG A 55 -14.36 6.13 -10.86
N PRO A 56 -14.79 5.63 -9.68
CA PRO A 56 -15.16 4.23 -9.51
C PRO A 56 -16.29 3.88 -10.49
N GLY A 57 -15.97 3.00 -11.44
CA GLY A 57 -16.95 2.34 -12.30
C GLY A 57 -17.24 0.94 -11.77
N PRO A 58 -18.21 0.22 -12.36
CA PRO A 58 -18.55 -1.15 -11.97
C PRO A 58 -17.37 -2.13 -12.06
N ASP A 59 -16.36 -1.82 -12.88
CA ASP A 59 -15.15 -2.63 -13.05
C ASP A 59 -13.95 -2.13 -12.22
N SER A 60 -14.13 -1.09 -11.40
CA SER A 60 -13.08 -0.56 -10.54
C SER A 60 -12.97 -1.41 -9.27
N PRO A 61 -11.76 -1.84 -8.88
CA PRO A 61 -11.58 -2.47 -7.57
C PRO A 61 -11.65 -1.46 -6.41
N TRP A 62 -11.48 -0.16 -6.71
CA TRP A 62 -11.43 0.91 -5.74
C TRP A 62 -12.83 1.31 -5.26
N ALA A 63 -13.06 1.24 -3.95
CA ALA A 63 -14.25 1.77 -3.30
C ALA A 63 -14.21 3.30 -3.17
N VAL A 64 -13.00 3.86 -3.06
CA VAL A 64 -12.76 5.31 -3.01
C VAL A 64 -11.67 5.64 -4.01
N ALA A 65 -11.92 6.67 -4.84
CA ALA A 65 -10.93 7.26 -5.73
C ALA A 65 -11.02 8.79 -5.65
N PRO A 66 -9.90 9.54 -5.68
CA PRO A 66 -8.55 9.03 -5.86
C PRO A 66 -8.01 8.25 -4.65
N LEU A 67 -7.04 7.37 -4.90
CA LEU A 67 -6.31 6.68 -3.83
C LEU A 67 -5.57 7.70 -2.95
N HIS A 68 -5.41 7.39 -1.66
CA HIS A 68 -4.65 8.24 -0.76
C HIS A 68 -3.16 7.94 -0.93
N ALA A 69 -2.43 8.81 -1.63
CA ALA A 69 -0.98 8.70 -1.77
C ALA A 69 -0.29 9.79 -0.93
N ALA A 70 0.49 9.34 0.04
CA ALA A 70 1.36 10.19 0.85
C ALA A 70 2.82 10.02 0.43
N HIS A 71 3.73 10.66 1.17
CA HIS A 71 5.16 10.62 0.86
C HIS A 71 5.80 9.25 1.12
N ASP A 72 5.34 8.55 2.15
CA ASP A 72 5.90 7.31 2.69
C ASP A 72 4.95 6.11 2.52
N HIS A 73 3.70 6.33 2.13
CA HIS A 73 2.74 5.25 1.96
C HIS A 73 1.64 5.55 0.93
N VAL A 74 0.95 4.50 0.49
CA VAL A 74 -0.32 4.59 -0.25
C VAL A 74 -1.38 3.80 0.50
N GLU A 75 -2.55 4.39 0.73
CA GLU A 75 -3.74 3.69 1.21
C GLU A 75 -4.68 3.35 0.04
N LEU A 76 -5.09 2.09 0.01
CA LEU A 76 -5.90 1.45 -1.02
C LEU A 76 -7.25 1.11 -0.40
N ASN A 77 -8.30 1.81 -0.85
CA ASN A 77 -9.66 1.57 -0.40
C ASN A 77 -10.34 0.63 -1.40
N LEU A 78 -10.54 -0.63 -1.03
CA LEU A 78 -11.02 -1.69 -1.92
C LEU A 78 -12.51 -2.00 -1.68
N HIS A 79 -13.21 -2.37 -2.75
CA HIS A 79 -14.53 -2.97 -2.65
C HIS A 79 -14.42 -4.37 -2.02
N PRO A 80 -15.29 -4.76 -1.07
CA PRO A 80 -15.26 -6.10 -0.46
C PRO A 80 -15.48 -7.24 -1.46
N THR A 81 -16.02 -6.93 -2.64
CA THR A 81 -16.26 -7.84 -3.74
C THR A 81 -15.18 -7.76 -4.83
N CYS A 82 -14.07 -7.04 -4.59
CA CYS A 82 -12.97 -7.01 -5.55
C CYS A 82 -12.42 -8.42 -5.75
N ALA A 83 -11.98 -8.74 -6.96
CA ALA A 83 -11.39 -10.05 -7.24
C ALA A 83 -10.10 -10.25 -6.41
N ASP A 84 -9.90 -11.46 -5.89
CA ASP A 84 -8.68 -11.84 -5.15
C ASP A 84 -7.40 -11.54 -5.94
N GLN A 85 -7.47 -11.58 -7.27
CA GLN A 85 -6.36 -11.20 -8.16
C GLN A 85 -5.82 -9.79 -7.88
N VAL A 86 -6.68 -8.84 -7.51
CA VAL A 86 -6.27 -7.47 -7.15
C VAL A 86 -5.39 -7.49 -5.90
N LEU A 87 -5.74 -8.32 -4.91
CA LEU A 87 -4.96 -8.48 -3.68
C LEU A 87 -3.58 -9.08 -3.98
N LEU A 88 -3.55 -10.13 -4.81
CA LEU A 88 -2.31 -10.77 -5.26
C LEU A 88 -1.41 -9.80 -6.03
N ASP A 89 -1.99 -8.94 -6.87
CA ASP A 89 -1.23 -7.92 -7.59
C ASP A 89 -0.70 -6.82 -6.66
N ILE A 90 -1.47 -6.41 -5.65
CA ILE A 90 -0.99 -5.48 -4.60
C ILE A 90 0.19 -6.08 -3.84
N GLU A 91 0.07 -7.32 -3.37
CA GLU A 91 1.13 -8.02 -2.63
C GLU A 91 2.39 -8.17 -3.49
N ARG A 92 2.24 -8.63 -4.74
CA ARG A 92 3.35 -8.78 -5.69
C ARG A 92 4.05 -7.45 -5.95
N LEU A 93 3.30 -6.39 -6.27
CA LEU A 93 3.87 -5.08 -6.56
C LEU A 93 4.54 -4.45 -5.33
N ALA A 94 3.94 -4.60 -4.14
CA ALA A 94 4.57 -4.18 -2.89
C ALA A 94 5.92 -4.89 -2.70
N GLY A 95 5.95 -6.20 -2.94
CA GLY A 95 7.16 -7.00 -2.88
C GLY A 95 8.24 -6.58 -3.88
N GLU A 96 7.87 -6.37 -5.16
CA GLU A 96 8.77 -5.92 -6.22
C GLU A 96 9.43 -4.57 -5.90
N HIS A 97 8.70 -3.67 -5.23
CA HIS A 97 9.19 -2.35 -4.84
C HIS A 97 9.82 -2.31 -3.45
N GLY A 98 9.90 -3.43 -2.72
CA GLY A 98 10.48 -3.47 -1.38
C GLY A 98 9.66 -2.65 -0.36
N LEU A 99 8.34 -2.75 -0.45
CA LEU A 99 7.39 -2.07 0.43
C LEU A 99 6.74 -3.07 1.38
N MET A 100 6.41 -2.60 2.58
CA MET A 100 5.68 -3.37 3.58
C MET A 100 4.18 -3.22 3.34
N LEU A 101 3.44 -4.33 3.25
CA LEU A 101 1.98 -4.30 3.15
C LEU A 101 1.38 -4.45 4.56
N PHE A 102 0.48 -3.54 4.93
CA PHE A 102 -0.24 -3.55 6.19
C PHE A 102 -1.75 -3.70 5.95
N ASP A 103 -2.33 -4.69 6.63
CA ASP A 103 -3.77 -4.88 6.73
C ASP A 103 -4.26 -4.29 8.08
N PRO A 104 -4.98 -3.15 8.06
CA PRO A 104 -5.53 -2.54 9.27
C PRO A 104 -6.70 -3.32 9.88
N GLN A 105 -7.29 -4.29 9.18
CA GLN A 105 -8.45 -5.05 9.67
C GLN A 105 -8.05 -6.03 10.77
N ASP A 106 -6.94 -6.74 10.59
CA ASP A 106 -6.41 -7.72 11.55
C ASP A 106 -5.04 -7.30 12.15
N GLY A 107 -4.46 -6.23 11.63
CA GLY A 107 -3.14 -5.74 12.02
C GLY A 107 -2.01 -6.59 11.44
N SER A 108 -2.23 -7.38 10.40
CA SER A 108 -1.19 -8.17 9.75
C SER A 108 -0.23 -7.28 8.97
N VAL A 109 1.06 -7.62 9.03
CA VAL A 109 2.10 -6.96 8.26
C VAL A 109 2.80 -8.02 7.42
N TYR A 110 2.86 -7.79 6.12
CA TYR A 110 3.50 -8.66 5.16
C TYR A 110 4.77 -7.97 4.66
N PRO A 111 5.97 -8.49 5.03
CA PRO A 111 7.23 -7.95 4.54
C PRO A 111 7.39 -8.27 3.04
N PRO A 112 8.14 -7.44 2.29
CA PRO A 112 8.49 -7.80 0.92
C PRO A 112 9.27 -9.13 0.93
N PRO A 113 9.06 -10.01 -0.07
CA PRO A 113 9.81 -11.25 -0.15
C PRO A 113 11.30 -10.94 -0.15
N ALA A 114 12.06 -11.67 0.67
CA ALA A 114 13.50 -11.52 0.72
C ALA A 114 14.03 -11.63 -0.72
N ARG A 115 14.67 -10.58 -1.24
CA ARG A 115 15.41 -10.68 -2.49
C ARG A 115 16.48 -11.72 -2.24
N LEU A 116 16.26 -12.95 -2.68
CA LEU A 116 17.30 -13.96 -2.66
C LEU A 116 18.47 -13.35 -3.43
N PRO A 117 19.66 -13.21 -2.81
CA PRO A 117 20.83 -12.75 -3.55
C PRO A 117 21.08 -13.77 -4.66
N HIS A 118 21.06 -13.27 -5.89
CA HIS A 118 21.24 -14.08 -7.09
C HIS A 118 22.73 -14.41 -7.33
#